data_AF-A0A381ZDM5-F1
#
_entry.id   AF-A0A381ZDM5-F1
#
_cell.length_a   1.000
_cell.length_b   1.000
_cell.length_c   1.000
_cell.angle_alpha   90.00
_cell.angle_beta   90.00
_cell.angle_gamma   90.00
#
_symmetry.space_group_name_H-M   'P 1'
#
loop_
_entity.id
_entity.type
_entity.pdbx_description
1 polymer ?
#
loop_
_entity_poly.entity_id
_entity_poly.type
_entity_poly.pdbx_seq_one_letter_code
_entity_poly.pdbx_strand_id
1 'polypeptide(L)' 'ATQGVPYKQEYNIEHISIRDENPILAEPLHIKDGLMDVPDGPGLGIELDMDMVNELASR' A
#
# COMPACT_ATOMS: atom_id res chain seq x y z
N ALA A 1 -9.37 -12.61 -10.96
CA ALA A 1 -8.23 -11.89 -11.54
C ALA A 1 -8.70 -10.49 -11.89
N THR A 2 -7.99 -9.45 -11.48
CA THR A 2 -8.39 -8.05 -11.72
C THR A 2 -8.28 -7.73 -13.21
N GLN A 3 -9.36 -7.19 -13.79
CA GLN A 3 -9.41 -6.86 -15.21
C GLN A 3 -8.39 -5.75 -15.52
N GLY A 4 -7.54 -5.96 -16.52
CA GLY A 4 -6.49 -5.00 -16.90
C GLY A 4 -5.14 -5.19 -16.19
N VAL A 5 -5.05 -6.13 -15.24
CA VAL A 5 -3.80 -6.46 -14.55
C VAL A 5 -3.36 -7.88 -14.93
N PRO A 6 -2.49 -8.04 -15.95
CA PRO A 6 -2.15 -9.35 -16.50
C PRO A 6 -1.30 -10.23 -15.55
N TYR A 7 -0.71 -9.64 -14.51
CA TYR A 7 0.19 -10.33 -13.57
C TYR A 7 -0.21 -10.04 -12.12
N LYS A 8 -0.17 -11.07 -11.29
CA LYS A 8 -0.32 -10.92 -9.83
C LYS A 8 0.82 -10.05 -9.31
N GLN A 9 0.51 -9.13 -8.41
CA GLN A 9 1.50 -8.22 -7.85
C GLN A 9 2.24 -8.95 -6.73
N GLU A 10 3.49 -9.35 -6.98
CA GLU A 10 4.33 -9.92 -5.92
C GLU A 10 4.58 -8.87 -4.85
N TYR A 11 4.48 -9.27 -3.59
CA TYR A 11 4.67 -8.35 -2.49
C TYR A 11 6.10 -8.37 -1.97
N ASN A 12 6.68 -7.18 -1.76
CA ASN A 12 8.00 -7.08 -1.18
C ASN A 12 7.97 -7.49 0.31
N ILE A 13 8.72 -8.54 0.65
CA ILE A 13 8.84 -9.08 2.01
C ILE A 13 9.94 -8.40 2.85
N GLU A 14 10.75 -7.54 2.25
CA GLU A 14 11.76 -6.77 2.96
C GLU A 14 11.11 -5.67 3.83
N HIS A 15 11.88 -5.18 4.81
CA HIS A 15 11.47 -4.07 5.67
C HIS A 15 11.34 -2.77 4.88
N ILE A 16 10.22 -2.08 5.05
CA ILE A 16 9.92 -0.78 4.42
C ILE A 16 9.47 0.18 5.51
N SER A 17 10.26 1.22 5.78
CA SER A 17 10.00 2.14 6.90
C SER A 17 8.64 2.85 6.84
N ILE A 18 8.19 3.26 5.65
CA ILE A 18 6.87 3.91 5.45
C ILE A 18 5.67 2.95 5.55
N ARG A 19 5.94 1.66 5.76
CA ARG A 19 4.94 0.62 5.95
C ARG A 19 5.00 0.04 7.36
N ASP A 20 6.20 -0.29 7.81
CA ASP A 20 6.42 -1.11 9.01
C ASP A 20 6.62 -0.26 10.27
N GLU A 21 7.15 0.97 10.11
CA GLU A 21 7.45 1.86 11.24
C GLU A 21 6.54 3.09 11.27
N ASN A 22 6.33 3.72 10.11
CA ASN A 22 5.54 4.94 9.95
C ASN A 22 4.52 4.71 8.83
N PRO A 23 3.46 3.92 9.05
CA PRO A 23 2.51 3.56 8.00
C PRO A 23 1.85 4.81 7.42
N ILE A 24 2.10 5.10 6.14
CA ILE A 24 1.58 6.32 5.48
C ILE A 24 0.25 6.12 4.75
N LEU A 25 -0.28 4.89 4.72
CA LEU A 25 -1.56 4.58 4.08
C LEU A 25 -2.67 4.58 5.13
N ALA A 26 -3.82 5.14 4.80
CA ALA A 26 -4.99 5.15 5.67
C ALA A 26 -5.51 3.72 5.94
N GLU A 27 -5.37 2.83 4.96
CA GLU A 27 -5.63 1.40 5.08
C GLU A 27 -4.40 0.59 4.62
N PRO A 28 -4.04 -0.50 5.31
CA PRO A 28 -2.91 -1.34 4.93
C PRO A 28 -3.18 -2.11 3.63
N LEU A 29 -2.12 -2.41 2.87
CA LEU A 29 -2.21 -3.26 1.69
C LEU A 29 -2.59 -4.70 2.09
N HIS A 30 -3.53 -5.30 1.36
CA HIS A 30 -3.99 -6.67 1.62
C HIS A 30 -3.12 -7.69 0.89
N ILE A 31 -2.39 -8.50 1.66
CA ILE A 31 -1.45 -9.50 1.13
C ILE A 31 -1.97 -10.91 1.40
N LYS A 32 -2.08 -11.73 0.35
CA LYS A 32 -2.51 -13.11 0.42
C LYS A 32 -1.60 -14.01 -0.41
N ASP A 33 -1.08 -15.06 0.22
CA ASP A 33 -0.19 -16.05 -0.42
C ASP A 33 1.04 -15.40 -1.11
N GLY A 34 1.60 -14.35 -0.49
CA GLY A 34 2.76 -13.60 -1.02
C GLY A 34 2.42 -12.62 -2.15
N LEU A 35 1.14 -12.41 -2.43
CA LEU A 35 0.65 -11.55 -3.50
C LEU A 35 -0.19 -10.43 -2.90
N MET A 36 -0.02 -9.22 -3.44
CA MET A 36 -0.86 -8.09 -3.11
C MET A 36 -2.17 -8.15 -3.91
N ASP A 37 -3.29 -8.01 -3.21
CA ASP A 37 -4.58 -7.80 -3.85
C ASP A 37 -4.58 -6.43 -4.54
N VAL A 38 -5.04 -6.39 -5.79
CA VAL A 38 -5.12 -5.14 -6.54
C VAL A 38 -6.34 -4.35 -6.05
N PRO A 39 -6.15 -3.11 -5.55
CA PRO A 39 -7.28 -2.27 -5.14
C PRO A 39 -8.23 -1.96 -6.30
N ASP A 40 -9.51 -1.80 -6.00
CA ASP A 40 -10.59 -1.56 -6.97
C ASP A 40 -11.13 -0.11 -6.96
N GLY A 41 -10.64 0.72 -6.04
CA GLY A 41 -10.99 2.13 -5.96
C GLY A 41 -10.44 2.98 -7.13
N PRO A 42 -10.92 4.22 -7.29
CA PRO A 42 -10.44 5.12 -8.34
C PRO A 42 -8.93 5.43 -8.25
N GLY A 43 -8.30 5.63 -9.41
CA GLY A 43 -6.88 5.98 -9.47
C GLY A 43 -5.99 4.81 -9.03
N LEU A 44 -5.21 5.00 -7.97
CA LEU A 44 -4.41 3.93 -7.36
C LEU A 44 -5.23 3.03 -6.41
N GLY A 45 -6.47 3.44 -6.09
CA GLY A 45 -7.35 2.70 -5.19
C GLY A 45 -6.89 2.63 -3.74
N ILE A 46 -6.01 3.55 -3.32
CA ILE A 46 -5.50 3.69 -1.95
C ILE A 46 -5.56 5.15 -1.51
N GLU A 47 -5.62 5.37 -0.21
CA GLU A 47 -5.61 6.70 0.41
C GLU A 47 -4.41 6.85 1.35
N LEU A 48 -3.87 8.07 1.43
CA LEU A 48 -2.79 8.41 2.36
C LEU A 48 -3.37 8.81 3.72
N ASP A 49 -2.72 8.38 4.79
CA ASP A 49 -2.87 9.00 6.12
C ASP A 49 -2.08 10.31 6.13
N MET A 50 -2.81 11.41 5.93
CA MET A 50 -2.18 12.73 5.85
C MET A 50 -1.63 13.20 7.19
N ASP A 51 -2.10 12.69 8.33
CA ASP A 51 -1.56 13.07 9.63
C ASP A 51 -0.13 12.52 9.78
N MET A 52 0.07 11.23 9.46
CA MET A 52 1.41 10.62 9.44
C MET A 52 2.33 11.25 8.38
N VAL A 53 1.82 11.52 7.18
CA VAL A 53 2.59 12.18 6.13
C VAL A 53 3.07 13.57 6.58
N ASN A 54 2.19 14.35 7.22
CA ASN A 54 2.53 15.68 7.72
C ASN A 54 3.52 15.59 8.90
N GLU A 55 3.37 14.60 9.78
CA GLU A 55 4.34 14.35 10.85
C GLU A 55 5.74 14.11 10.26
N LEU A 56 5.87 13.18 9.31
CA LEU A 56 7.15 12.87 8.66
C LEU A 56 7.73 14.07 7.89
N ALA A 57 6.89 14.87 7.24
CA ALA A 57 7.32 16.05 6.49
C ALA A 57 7.81 17.20 7.40
N SER A 58 7.41 17.19 8.67
CA SER A 58 7.73 18.23 9.66
C SER A 58 8.95 17.92 10.54
N ARG A 59 9.52 16.72 10.41
CA ARG A 59 10.74 16.27 11.10
C ARG A 59 11.99 16.83 10.41
#